data_AF-A0A0F8X7T0-F1
#
_entry.id   AF-A0A0F8X7T0-F1
#
_cell.length_a   1.000
_cell.length_b   1.000
_cell.length_c   1.000
_cell.angle_alpha   90.00
_cell.angle_beta   90.00
_cell.angle_gamma   90.00
#
_symmetry.space_group_name_H-M   'P 1'
#
loop_
_entity.id
_entity.type
_entity.pdbx_description
1 polymer ?
#
loop_
_entity_poly.entity_id
_entity_poly.type
_entity_poly.pdbx_seq_one_letter_code
_entity_poly.pdbx_strand_id
1 'polypeptide(L)'
;MPEEVLPATDTPPEVAIAISVIPYSRDDEKAKYLGYLSSGLSVREALHMIDRSKTWLSLARRDSVFKDLERRVPEFRKELSKEYVELEFFRNFRLLLEKDHRVLKAALFPDKDAEGKVIPMSMQDHNYLLKLRSQYTPQQLQILEAIVSGSGDGFNFARFMSENPDIIQASRTDTVTMRKQIG
;
A
#
# COMPACT_ATOMS: atom_id res chain seq x y z
N MET A 1 0.60 33.36 6.71
CA MET A 1 0.44 32.06 7.40
C MET A 1 1.70 31.27 7.06
N PRO A 2 2.66 31.11 7.97
CA PRO A 2 3.82 30.28 7.69
C PRO A 2 3.33 28.84 7.50
N GLU A 3 3.70 28.25 6.36
CA GLU A 3 3.55 26.82 6.07
C GLU A 3 4.25 26.05 7.20
N GLU A 4 3.45 25.33 7.99
CA GLU A 4 3.97 24.41 9.00
C GLU A 4 4.55 23.21 8.24
N VAL A 5 5.81 23.35 7.83
CA VAL A 5 6.59 22.29 7.21
C VAL A 5 6.77 21.20 8.26
N LEU A 6 6.00 20.11 8.13
CA LEU A 6 6.21 18.90 8.90
C LEU A 6 7.71 18.58 8.89
N PRO A 7 8.36 18.38 10.05
CA PRO A 7 9.79 18.11 10.07
C PRO A 7 10.06 16.93 9.17
N ALA A 8 10.94 17.12 8.18
CA ALA A 8 11.46 16.02 7.39
C ALA A 8 12.14 15.07 8.37
N THR A 9 11.45 14.00 8.74
CA THR A 9 12.04 12.98 9.59
C THR A 9 13.12 12.31 8.75
N ASP A 10 14.39 12.47 9.12
CA ASP A 10 15.55 11.70 8.58
C ASP A 10 15.40 10.18 8.78
N THR A 11 14.31 9.75 9.41
CA THR A 11 13.96 8.37 9.66
C THR A 11 13.31 7.78 8.41
N PRO A 12 13.84 6.67 7.86
CA PRO A 12 13.23 6.01 6.72
C PRO A 12 11.75 5.66 6.99
N PRO A 13 10.87 5.71 5.98
CA PRO A 13 9.43 5.49 6.15
C PRO A 13 9.11 4.17 6.88
N GLU A 14 9.82 3.10 6.54
CA GLU A 14 9.69 1.78 7.15
C GLU A 14 10.03 1.77 8.65
N VAL A 15 10.96 2.62 9.08
CA VAL A 15 11.35 2.77 10.48
C VAL A 15 10.33 3.66 11.21
N ALA A 16 9.80 4.68 10.55
CA ALA A 16 8.74 5.53 11.11
C ALA A 16 7.45 4.74 11.39
N ILE A 17 7.09 3.82 10.49
CA ILE A 17 5.96 2.89 10.68
C ILE A 17 6.27 1.94 11.85
N ALA A 18 7.46 1.35 11.88
CA ALA A 18 7.90 0.46 12.97
C ALA A 18 7.86 1.12 14.36
N ILE A 19 8.32 2.37 14.45
CA ILE A 19 8.30 3.16 15.68
C ILE A 19 6.87 3.44 16.16
N SER A 20 5.90 3.54 15.24
CA SER A 20 4.51 3.89 15.60
C SER A 20 3.81 2.83 16.46
N VAL A 21 4.28 1.58 16.41
CA VAL A 21 3.72 0.43 17.16
C VAL A 21 4.44 0.23 18.50
N ILE A 22 5.57 0.90 18.73
CA ILE A 22 6.39 0.75 19.94
C ILE A 22 5.90 1.73 21.02
N PRO A 23 5.74 1.30 22.30
CA PRO A 23 5.24 2.14 23.39
C PRO A 23 6.32 3.08 23.96
N TYR A 24 7.04 3.79 23.08
CA TYR A 24 7.99 4.85 23.42
C TYR A 24 7.68 6.08 22.56
N SER A 25 8.17 7.25 22.97
CA SER A 25 8.08 8.45 22.11
C SER A 25 8.85 8.21 20.81
N ARG A 26 8.38 8.78 19.69
CA ARG A 26 9.03 8.65 18.38
C ARG A 26 10.46 9.19 18.37
N ASP A 27 10.74 10.16 19.24
CA ASP A 27 12.05 10.78 19.36
C ASP A 27 13.01 9.98 20.26
N ASP A 28 12.52 8.97 21.00
CA ASP A 28 13.33 8.17 21.91
C ASP A 28 14.27 7.23 21.13
N GLU A 29 15.55 7.22 21.52
CA GLU A 29 16.57 6.35 20.94
C GLU A 29 16.24 4.86 21.12
N LYS A 30 15.53 4.50 22.20
CA LYS A 30 15.01 3.14 22.40
C LYS A 30 13.98 2.78 21.33
N ALA A 31 13.09 3.72 21.00
CA ALA A 31 12.08 3.52 19.97
C ALA A 31 12.74 3.36 18.59
N LYS A 32 13.67 4.25 18.25
CA LYS A 32 14.45 4.19 17.01
C LYS A 32 15.23 2.90 16.89
N TYR A 33 15.93 2.48 17.95
CA TYR A 33 16.65 1.21 18.00
C TYR A 33 15.74 0.01 17.70
N LEU A 34 14.61 -0.09 18.39
CA LEU A 34 13.65 -1.17 18.20
C LEU A 34 12.99 -1.10 16.81
N GLY A 35 12.75 0.10 16.28
CA GLY A 35 12.28 0.34 14.92
C GLY A 35 13.24 -0.22 13.88
N TYR A 36 14.51 0.16 13.92
CA TYR A 36 15.54 -0.36 13.01
C TYR A 36 15.69 -1.88 13.09
N LEU A 37 15.66 -2.47 14.30
CA LEU A 37 15.66 -3.92 14.46
C LEU A 37 14.43 -4.57 13.84
N SER A 38 13.26 -3.94 13.96
CA SER A 38 12.01 -4.43 13.40
C SER A 38 11.95 -4.27 11.88
N SER A 39 12.70 -3.33 11.31
CA SER A 39 12.93 -3.18 9.86
C SER A 39 14.00 -4.14 9.30
N GLY A 40 14.61 -4.99 10.13
CA GLY A 40 15.51 -6.05 9.68
C GLY A 40 17.01 -5.83 9.92
N LEU A 41 17.41 -4.66 10.43
CA LEU A 41 18.82 -4.36 10.70
C LEU A 41 19.36 -5.24 11.84
N SER A 42 20.67 -5.50 11.81
CA SER A 42 21.38 -6.10 12.92
C SER A 42 21.55 -5.11 14.09
N VAL A 43 21.83 -5.61 15.28
CA VAL A 43 22.13 -4.78 16.47
C VAL A 43 23.26 -3.79 16.21
N ARG A 44 24.27 -4.17 15.42
CA ARG A 44 25.43 -3.31 15.12
C ARG A 44 25.04 -2.17 14.20
N GLU A 45 24.25 -2.46 13.17
CA GLU A 45 23.77 -1.45 12.23
C GLU A 45 22.78 -0.51 12.92
N ALA A 46 21.82 -1.05 13.70
CA ALA A 46 20.87 -0.25 14.45
C ALA A 46 21.57 0.72 15.44
N LEU A 47 22.60 0.25 16.16
CA LEU A 47 23.41 1.11 17.04
C LEU A 47 24.19 2.19 16.28
N HIS A 48 24.65 1.87 15.08
CA HIS A 48 25.32 2.85 14.21
C HIS A 48 24.35 3.93 13.73
N MET A 49 23.12 3.55 13.35
CA MET A 49 22.10 4.49 12.87
C MET A 49 21.64 5.50 13.92
N ILE A 50 21.60 5.10 15.21
CA ILE A 50 21.21 5.99 16.32
C ILE A 50 22.41 6.68 17.00
N ASP A 51 23.62 6.48 16.47
CA ASP A 51 24.88 6.97 17.06
C ASP A 51 25.01 6.61 18.57
N ARG A 52 24.82 5.32 18.89
CA ARG A 52 24.96 4.79 20.26
C ARG A 52 25.92 3.61 20.33
N SER A 53 26.47 3.41 21.52
CA SER A 53 27.44 2.36 21.80
C SER A 53 26.82 1.12 22.43
N LYS A 54 27.58 0.02 22.48
CA LYS A 54 27.17 -1.21 23.20
C LYS A 54 26.97 -0.99 24.71
N THR A 55 27.65 0.00 25.30
CA THR A 55 27.48 0.34 26.72
C THR A 55 26.11 0.96 26.97
N TRP A 56 25.65 1.84 26.06
CA TRP A 56 24.29 2.35 26.08
C TRP A 56 23.26 1.22 25.99
N LEU A 57 23.44 0.26 25.06
CA LEU A 57 22.52 -0.87 24.94
C LEU A 57 22.45 -1.73 26.21
N SER A 58 23.61 -1.96 26.84
CA SER A 58 23.69 -2.69 28.10
C SER A 58 22.97 -1.97 29.24
N LEU A 59 23.00 -0.64 29.25
CA LEU A 59 22.26 0.20 30.19
C LEU A 59 20.75 0.17 29.88
N ALA A 60 20.37 0.29 28.61
CA ALA A 60 18.97 0.23 28.16
C ALA A 60 18.32 -1.12 28.52
N ARG A 61 19.04 -2.24 28.40
CA ARG A 61 18.56 -3.59 28.77
C ARG A 61 18.35 -3.82 30.27
N ARG A 62 18.71 -2.87 31.13
CA ARG A 62 18.34 -2.91 32.56
C ARG A 62 16.87 -2.57 32.78
N ASP A 63 16.27 -1.82 31.86
CA ASP A 63 14.83 -1.59 31.80
C ASP A 63 14.14 -2.88 31.34
N SER A 64 13.28 -3.44 32.20
CA SER A 64 12.57 -4.69 31.93
C SER A 64 11.62 -4.56 30.75
N VAL A 65 11.02 -3.38 30.55
CA VAL A 65 10.09 -3.11 29.43
C VAL A 65 10.86 -3.13 28.12
N PHE A 66 11.99 -2.43 28.05
CA PHE A 66 12.84 -2.40 26.86
C PHE A 66 13.32 -3.81 26.47
N LYS A 67 13.75 -4.59 27.46
CA LYS A 67 14.24 -5.96 27.24
C LYS A 67 13.14 -6.91 26.75
N ASP A 68 11.90 -6.72 27.20
CA ASP A 68 10.76 -7.50 26.73
C ASP A 68 10.40 -7.13 25.29
N LEU A 69 10.35 -5.84 24.97
CA LEU A 69 10.11 -5.34 23.61
C LEU A 69 11.19 -5.80 22.63
N GLU A 70 12.47 -5.82 23.06
CA GLU A 70 13.58 -6.32 22.24
C GLU A 70 13.41 -7.82 21.91
N ARG A 71 12.85 -8.62 22.81
CA ARG A 71 12.55 -10.04 22.55
C ARG A 71 11.38 -10.22 21.59
N ARG A 72 10.44 -9.27 21.57
CA ARG A 72 9.25 -9.28 20.71
C ARG A 72 9.49 -8.69 19.32
N VAL A 73 10.70 -8.24 18.99
CA VAL A 73 11.07 -7.80 17.63
C VAL A 73 10.63 -8.78 16.52
N PRO A 74 10.72 -10.11 16.66
CA PRO A 74 10.21 -11.03 15.63
C PRO A 74 8.70 -10.94 15.40
N GLU A 75 7.92 -10.59 16.43
CA GLU A 75 6.47 -10.35 16.31
C GLU A 75 6.24 -9.04 15.56
N PHE A 76 6.93 -7.96 15.95
CA PHE A 76 6.86 -6.68 15.26
C PHE A 76 7.28 -6.79 13.79
N ARG A 77 8.29 -7.60 13.46
CA ARG A 77 8.65 -7.90 12.06
C ARG A 77 7.51 -8.52 11.27
N LYS A 78 6.74 -9.44 11.86
CA LYS A 78 5.59 -10.06 11.19
C LYS A 78 4.44 -9.07 11.01
N GLU A 79 4.17 -8.27 12.03
CA GLU A 79 3.14 -7.23 11.98
C GLU A 79 3.49 -6.17 10.94
N LEU A 80 4.72 -5.64 10.98
CA LEU A 80 5.22 -4.69 9.99
C LEU A 80 5.26 -5.26 8.58
N SER A 81 5.55 -6.55 8.39
CA SER A 81 5.52 -7.14 7.05
C SER A 81 4.11 -7.14 6.46
N LYS A 82 3.07 -7.30 7.30
CA LYS A 82 1.68 -7.19 6.86
C LYS A 82 1.32 -5.75 6.56
N GLU A 83 1.63 -4.84 7.49
CA GLU A 83 1.36 -3.40 7.31
C GLU A 83 2.10 -2.83 6.10
N TYR A 84 3.34 -3.26 5.84
CA TYR A 84 4.13 -2.81 4.70
C TYR A 84 3.51 -3.27 3.38
N VAL A 85 3.09 -4.54 3.28
CA VAL A 85 2.38 -5.04 2.09
C VAL A 85 1.07 -4.30 1.87
N GLU A 86 0.33 -4.01 2.95
CA GLU A 86 -0.90 -3.20 2.87
C GLU A 86 -0.61 -1.77 2.41
N LEU A 87 0.40 -1.10 2.96
CA LEU A 87 0.78 0.25 2.57
C LEU A 87 1.30 0.32 1.12
N GLU A 88 2.11 -0.65 0.69
CA GLU A 88 2.54 -0.76 -0.70
C GLU A 88 1.36 -1.01 -1.62
N PHE A 89 0.43 -1.88 -1.22
CA PHE A 89 -0.80 -2.13 -1.95
C PHE A 89 -1.62 -0.84 -2.10
N PHE A 90 -1.88 -0.13 -1.00
CA PHE A 90 -2.64 1.14 -1.04
C PHE A 90 -1.93 2.22 -1.84
N ARG A 91 -0.60 2.32 -1.74
CA ARG A 91 0.21 3.24 -2.55
C ARG A 91 0.06 2.92 -4.03
N ASN A 92 0.25 1.66 -4.41
CA ASN A 92 0.14 1.21 -5.80
C ASN A 92 -1.29 1.37 -6.32
N PHE A 93 -2.29 1.07 -5.48
CA PHE A 93 -3.70 1.25 -5.81
C PHE A 93 -4.04 2.73 -6.01
N ARG A 94 -3.51 3.63 -5.19
CA ARG A 94 -3.66 5.09 -5.38
C ARG A 94 -3.06 5.55 -6.69
N LEU A 95 -1.86 5.08 -7.05
CA LEU A 95 -1.22 5.40 -8.32
C LEU A 95 -2.04 4.88 -9.52
N LEU A 96 -2.65 3.71 -9.38
CA LEU A 96 -3.56 3.16 -10.38
C LEU A 96 -4.80 4.05 -10.55
N LEU A 97 -5.47 4.43 -9.45
CA LEU A 97 -6.63 5.32 -9.47
C LEU A 97 -6.29 6.71 -10.04
N GLU A 98 -5.10 7.22 -9.76
CA GLU A 98 -4.62 8.47 -10.33
C GLU A 98 -4.42 8.36 -11.85
N LYS A 99 -3.88 7.23 -12.31
CA LYS A 99 -3.78 6.92 -13.74
C LYS A 99 -5.16 6.82 -14.38
N ASP A 100 -6.11 6.14 -13.74
CA ASP A 100 -7.50 6.05 -14.20
C ASP A 100 -8.13 7.44 -14.32
N HIS A 101 -8.00 8.27 -13.28
CA HIS A 101 -8.50 9.63 -13.27
C HIS A 101 -7.91 10.45 -14.43
N ARG A 102 -6.59 10.37 -14.64
CA ARG A 102 -5.91 11.08 -15.73
C ARG A 102 -6.43 10.65 -17.10
N VAL A 103 -6.56 9.34 -17.35
CA VAL A 103 -7.01 8.81 -18.64
C VAL A 103 -8.49 9.17 -18.89
N LEU A 104 -9.35 9.03 -17.87
CA LEU A 104 -10.76 9.42 -17.97
C LEU A 104 -10.93 10.92 -18.21
N LYS A 105 -10.16 11.76 -17.51
CA LYS A 105 -10.18 13.21 -17.71
C LYS A 105 -9.78 13.59 -19.13
N ALA A 106 -8.71 12.99 -19.66
CA ALA A 106 -8.27 13.20 -21.03
C ALA A 106 -9.30 12.69 -22.07
N ALA A 107 -10.06 11.64 -21.74
CA ALA A 107 -11.13 11.13 -22.59
C ALA A 107 -12.35 12.06 -22.62
N LEU A 108 -12.72 12.63 -21.47
CA LEU A 108 -13.88 13.52 -21.31
C LEU A 108 -13.60 14.94 -21.82
N PHE A 109 -12.39 15.44 -21.57
CA PHE A 109 -11.94 16.78 -21.93
C PHE A 109 -10.69 16.66 -22.80
N PRO A 110 -10.84 16.29 -24.07
CA PRO A 110 -9.70 16.16 -24.96
C PRO A 110 -9.04 17.52 -25.17
N ASP A 111 -7.71 17.53 -25.07
CA ASP A 111 -6.91 18.71 -25.38
C ASP A 111 -7.12 19.13 -26.84
N LYS A 112 -7.08 20.44 -27.09
CA LYS A 112 -7.20 21.01 -28.44
C LYS A 112 -5.89 21.67 -28.83
N ASP A 113 -5.51 21.55 -30.09
CA ASP A 113 -4.39 22.30 -30.65
C ASP A 113 -4.73 23.79 -30.80
N ALA A 114 -3.75 24.59 -31.24
CA ALA A 114 -3.91 26.04 -31.42
C ALA A 114 -5.00 26.38 -32.45
N GLU A 115 -5.31 25.43 -33.34
CA GLU A 115 -6.32 25.49 -34.38
C GLU A 115 -7.70 24.96 -33.91
N GLY A 116 -7.81 24.55 -32.64
CA GLY A 116 -9.06 24.09 -32.02
C GLY A 116 -9.46 22.65 -32.35
N LYS A 117 -8.60 21.88 -33.01
CA LYS A 117 -8.80 20.47 -33.33
C LYS A 117 -8.37 19.60 -32.15
N VAL A 118 -9.15 18.54 -31.92
CA VAL A 118 -8.92 17.59 -30.83
C VAL A 118 -7.59 16.84 -31.06
N ILE A 119 -6.70 16.93 -30.08
CA ILE A 119 -5.48 16.15 -30.01
C ILE A 119 -5.87 14.72 -29.64
N PRO A 120 -5.58 13.73 -30.51
CA PRO A 120 -5.90 12.35 -30.21
C PRO A 120 -5.06 11.86 -29.04
N MET A 121 -5.70 11.13 -28.12
CA MET A 121 -5.05 10.46 -27.02
C MET A 121 -3.98 9.49 -27.52
N SER A 122 -2.90 9.31 -26.75
CA SER A 122 -1.89 8.29 -27.02
C SER A 122 -2.50 6.90 -27.17
N MET A 123 -1.99 6.10 -28.10
CA MET A 123 -2.42 4.72 -28.32
C MET A 123 -2.36 3.87 -27.04
N GLN A 124 -1.39 4.13 -26.16
CA GLN A 124 -1.29 3.43 -24.88
C GLN A 124 -2.46 3.75 -23.95
N ASP A 125 -2.81 5.04 -23.81
CA ASP A 125 -3.91 5.48 -22.96
C ASP A 125 -5.26 5.09 -23.56
N HIS A 126 -5.39 5.06 -24.89
CA HIS A 126 -6.60 4.57 -25.56
C HIS A 126 -6.82 3.08 -25.29
N ASN A 127 -5.79 2.25 -25.44
CA ASN A 127 -5.86 0.82 -25.12
C ASN A 127 -6.13 0.57 -23.63
N TYR A 128 -5.55 1.41 -22.76
CA TYR A 128 -5.83 1.38 -21.33
C TYR A 128 -7.30 1.70 -21.05
N LEU A 129 -7.86 2.75 -21.67
CA LEU A 129 -9.25 3.14 -21.54
C LEU A 129 -10.22 2.04 -22.00
N LEU A 130 -9.92 1.35 -23.09
CA LEU A 130 -10.74 0.23 -23.57
C LEU A 130 -10.79 -0.91 -22.55
N LYS A 131 -9.64 -1.26 -21.95
CA LYS A 131 -9.55 -2.26 -20.88
C LYS A 131 -10.22 -1.81 -19.59
N LEU A 132 -10.09 -0.53 -19.24
CA LEU A 132 -10.76 0.06 -18.08
C LEU A 132 -12.28 -0.02 -18.25
N ARG A 133 -12.78 0.37 -19.43
CA ARG A 133 -14.21 0.35 -19.75
C ARG A 133 -14.82 -1.05 -19.67
N SER A 134 -14.07 -2.10 -20.05
CA SER A 134 -14.56 -3.48 -19.94
C SER A 134 -14.72 -3.95 -18.50
N GLN A 135 -14.18 -3.22 -17.51
CA GLN A 135 -14.35 -3.51 -16.07
C GLN A 135 -15.51 -2.74 -15.42
N TYR A 136 -16.25 -1.92 -16.17
CA TYR A 136 -17.47 -1.26 -15.72
C TYR A 136 -18.71 -2.03 -16.18
N THR A 137 -18.74 -3.33 -15.92
CA THR A 137 -19.92 -4.15 -16.21
C THR A 137 -20.98 -3.99 -15.12
N PRO A 138 -22.27 -4.15 -15.44
CA PRO A 138 -23.34 -4.13 -14.45
C PRO A 138 -23.11 -5.13 -13.30
N GLN A 139 -22.54 -6.32 -13.59
CA GLN A 139 -22.20 -7.29 -12.55
C GLN A 139 -21.13 -6.76 -11.59
N GLN A 140 -20.07 -6.13 -12.10
CA GLN A 140 -19.00 -5.56 -11.28
C GLN A 140 -19.49 -4.35 -10.46
N LEU A 141 -20.39 -3.55 -11.01
CA LEU A 141 -21.03 -2.45 -10.30
C LEU A 141 -21.94 -2.92 -9.17
N GLN A 142 -22.71 -4.01 -9.39
CA GLN A 142 -23.53 -4.62 -8.34
C GLN A 142 -22.68 -5.21 -7.20
N ILE A 143 -21.52 -5.80 -7.53
CA ILE A 143 -20.56 -6.28 -6.52
C ILE A 143 -20.00 -5.10 -5.72
N LEU A 144 -19.59 -4.02 -6.38
CA LEU A 144 -19.12 -2.80 -5.72
C LEU A 144 -20.22 -2.17 -4.83
N GLU A 145 -21.46 -2.16 -5.29
CA GLU A 145 -22.61 -1.65 -4.53
C GLU A 145 -22.91 -2.50 -3.30
N ALA A 146 -22.91 -3.83 -3.42
CA ALA A 146 -23.09 -4.76 -2.31
C ALA A 146 -21.96 -4.62 -1.26
N ILE A 147 -20.74 -4.40 -1.72
CA ILE A 147 -19.57 -4.16 -0.87
C ILE A 147 -19.69 -2.84 -0.10
N VAL A 148 -20.09 -1.77 -0.77
CA VAL A 148 -20.19 -0.42 -0.17
C VAL A 148 -21.40 -0.30 0.76
N SER A 149 -22.52 -0.94 0.42
CA SER A 149 -23.74 -0.94 1.24
C SER A 149 -23.66 -1.86 2.46
N GLY A 150 -22.71 -2.81 2.49
CA GLY A 150 -22.56 -3.78 3.57
C GLY A 150 -21.74 -3.34 4.79
N SER A 151 -21.03 -2.20 4.74
CA SER A 151 -20.01 -1.87 5.75
C SER A 151 -20.15 -0.43 6.27
N GLY A 152 -20.78 -0.27 7.44
CA GLY A 152 -20.78 1.02 8.18
C GLY A 152 -19.45 1.37 8.85
N ASP A 153 -18.46 0.49 8.73
CA ASP A 153 -17.07 0.68 9.15
C ASP A 153 -16.20 0.50 7.88
N GLY A 154 -15.20 1.37 7.68
CA GLY A 154 -14.53 1.57 6.39
C GLY A 154 -14.11 0.30 5.65
N PHE A 155 -14.20 0.34 4.32
CA PHE A 155 -13.97 -0.80 3.45
C PHE A 155 -12.50 -1.28 3.44
N ASN A 156 -12.26 -2.49 3.92
CA ASN A 156 -10.95 -3.17 3.83
C ASN A 156 -10.93 -4.17 2.65
N PHE A 157 -10.43 -3.70 1.51
CA PHE A 157 -10.35 -4.49 0.27
C PHE A 157 -9.52 -5.77 0.41
N ALA A 158 -8.42 -5.73 1.19
CA ALA A 158 -7.57 -6.90 1.40
C ALA A 158 -8.29 -8.03 2.15
N ARG A 159 -9.09 -7.67 3.16
CA ARG A 159 -9.93 -8.61 3.90
C ARG A 159 -11.01 -9.23 3.01
N PHE A 160 -11.71 -8.40 2.22
CA PHE A 160 -12.72 -8.87 1.28
C PHE A 160 -12.18 -9.89 0.26
N MET A 161 -11.00 -9.63 -0.30
CA MET A 161 -10.31 -10.55 -1.23
C MET A 161 -9.97 -11.89 -0.58
N SER A 162 -9.62 -11.89 0.71
CA SER A 162 -9.29 -13.13 1.44
C SER A 162 -10.51 -13.96 1.85
N GLU A 163 -11.64 -13.30 2.11
CA GLU A 163 -12.88 -13.94 2.58
C GLU A 163 -13.77 -14.44 1.41
N ASN A 164 -13.53 -13.98 0.18
CA ASN A 164 -14.33 -14.33 -0.99
C ASN A 164 -13.49 -14.85 -2.18
N PRO A 165 -12.74 -15.95 -2.01
CA PRO A 165 -11.90 -16.51 -3.08
C PRO A 165 -12.71 -17.00 -4.29
N ASP A 166 -13.99 -17.36 -4.08
CA ASP A 166 -14.84 -18.00 -5.10
C ASP A 166 -15.46 -16.99 -6.08
N ILE A 167 -15.53 -15.71 -5.70
CA ILE A 167 -16.08 -14.63 -6.54
C ILE A 167 -15.03 -14.17 -7.57
N ILE A 168 -13.74 -14.43 -7.30
CA ILE A 168 -12.62 -14.02 -8.14
C ILE A 168 -12.10 -15.25 -8.88
N GLN A 169 -12.95 -15.80 -9.75
CA GLN A 169 -12.45 -16.68 -10.79
C GLN A 169 -11.71 -15.79 -11.80
N ALA A 170 -10.38 -15.68 -11.66
CA ALA A 170 -9.53 -15.07 -12.67
C ALA A 170 -9.63 -15.90 -13.96
N SER A 171 -10.63 -15.57 -14.79
CA SER A 171 -10.82 -16.19 -16.09
C SER A 171 -9.63 -15.82 -16.98
N ARG A 172 -8.62 -16.69 -17.01
CA ARG A 172 -7.69 -16.80 -18.13
C ARG A 172 -8.49 -17.25 -19.34
N THR A 173 -9.04 -16.28 -20.07
CA THR A 173 -9.81 -16.53 -21.28
C THR A 173 -8.84 -16.85 -22.42
N ASP A 174 -8.71 -18.12 -22.79
CA ASP A 174 -8.19 -18.51 -24.11
C ASP A 174 -9.14 -19.55 -24.75
N THR A 175 -9.92 -19.04 -25.71
CA THR A 175 -10.60 -19.72 -26.83
C THR A 175 -11.57 -20.89 -26.59
N VAL A 176 -12.83 -20.67 -26.97
CA VAL A 176 -13.86 -21.70 -27.17
C VAL A 176 -13.97 -22.03 -28.67
N THR A 177 -13.72 -23.28 -29.05
CA THR A 177 -14.07 -23.82 -30.37
C THR A 177 -15.28 -24.74 -30.25
N MET A 178 -16.41 -24.36 -30.84
CA MET A 178 -17.59 -25.23 -30.96
C MET A 178 -17.34 -26.32 -32.02
N ARG A 179 -17.62 -27.58 -31.68
CA ARG A 179 -17.99 -28.59 -32.68
C ARG A 179 -19.49 -28.86 -32.59
N LYS A 180 -20.18 -28.61 -33.70
CA LYS A 180 -21.61 -28.82 -33.91
C LYS A 180 -21.94 -30.32 -33.81
N GLN A 181 -22.96 -30.63 -33.02
CA GLN A 181 -23.52 -31.96 -32.80
C GLN A 181 -24.24 -32.46 -34.07
N ILE A 182 -23.97 -33.70 -34.49
CA ILE A 182 -24.84 -34.46 -35.39
C ILE A 182 -24.88 -35.90 -34.88
N GLY A 183 -26.08 -36.39 -34.57
CA GLY A 183 -26.38 -37.75 -34.12
C GLY A 183 -27.36 -37.74 -32.96
#